data_AF-A0A1D1ZUT3-F1
#
_entry.id   AF-A0A1D1ZUT3-F1
#
_cell.length_a   1.000
_cell.length_b   1.000
_cell.length_c   1.000
_cell.angle_alpha   90.00
_cell.angle_beta   90.00
_cell.angle_gamma   90.00
#
_symmetry.space_group_name_H-M   'P 1'
#
loop_
_entity.id
_entity.type
_entity.pdbx_description
1 polymer ?
#
loop_
_entity_poly.entity_id
_entity_poly.type
_entity_poly.pdbx_seq_one_letter_code
_entity_poly.pdbx_strand_id
1 'polypeptide(L)'
;FVSPGHRRAMQGGMVRHGAFHGIGMGSRRPPVPCRGRRLVPHALSRPDTAAAAIAQGIELCREKKYDAAQGLFEAALELPGTGTKRFRNKPPQISNSERIAALYNIACCQGQLGNIQNGMIALAGALESGYAEFDQMRNDPDLAPLRESPKFEGLLQRFGGAQPKGFLERFKR
;
A
#
# COMPACT_ATOMS: atom_id res chain seq x y z
N PHE A 1 73.99 -42.05 -5.03
CA PHE A 1 74.32 -41.79 -3.61
C PHE A 1 72.99 -41.71 -2.85
N VAL A 2 72.43 -42.85 -2.44
CA VAL A 2 72.62 -43.56 -1.16
C VAL A 2 72.12 -42.73 0.04
N SER A 3 71.04 -43.24 0.64
CA SER A 3 70.27 -42.92 1.86
C SER A 3 71.12 -42.86 3.17
N PRO A 4 70.60 -43.03 4.42
CA PRO A 4 69.27 -42.82 5.05
C PRO A 4 69.32 -42.17 6.48
N GLY A 5 68.16 -42.01 7.14
CA GLY A 5 68.03 -42.05 8.62
C GLY A 5 66.63 -41.59 9.11
N HIS A 6 65.65 -42.46 9.39
CA HIS A 6 65.32 -43.12 10.69
C HIS A 6 65.23 -42.12 11.87
N ARG A 7 64.26 -42.11 12.80
CA ARG A 7 63.29 -43.12 13.30
C ARG A 7 62.24 -42.42 14.22
N ARG A 8 60.96 -42.75 14.04
CA ARG A 8 59.92 -43.19 15.02
C ARG A 8 59.95 -42.73 16.51
N ALA A 9 58.82 -42.23 17.04
CA ALA A 9 58.16 -42.57 18.34
C ALA A 9 56.99 -41.57 18.59
N MET A 10 55.71 -41.98 18.64
CA MET A 10 54.94 -42.67 19.70
C MET A 10 54.45 -41.78 20.88
N GLN A 11 53.13 -41.58 20.89
CA GLN A 11 52.17 -41.66 22.02
C GLN A 11 52.11 -40.59 23.14
N GLY A 12 50.86 -40.25 23.49
CA GLY A 12 50.42 -39.69 24.78
C GLY A 12 49.57 -38.43 24.59
N GLY A 13 48.34 -38.29 25.07
CA GLY A 13 47.49 -39.17 25.87
C GLY A 13 46.08 -38.58 25.89
N MET A 14 45.06 -39.44 25.80
CA MET A 14 43.68 -39.09 26.05
C MET A 14 43.28 -39.67 27.40
N VAL A 15 43.25 -38.80 28.40
CA VAL A 15 42.49 -39.01 29.63
C VAL A 15 41.38 -37.98 29.65
N ARG A 16 40.12 -38.44 29.76
CA ARG A 16 39.19 -37.90 30.75
C ARG A 16 37.91 -38.73 30.87
N HIS A 17 37.75 -39.18 32.09
CA HIS A 17 36.54 -39.66 32.75
C HIS A 17 35.36 -38.70 32.58
N GLY A 18 34.15 -39.25 32.77
CA GLY A 18 33.07 -38.48 33.40
C GLY A 18 31.73 -38.62 32.72
N ALA A 19 30.94 -39.56 33.22
CA ALA A 19 29.50 -39.63 33.00
C ALA A 19 28.82 -38.32 33.39
N PHE A 20 27.87 -37.85 32.56
CA PHE A 20 26.78 -37.00 33.04
C PHE A 20 25.48 -37.42 32.38
N HIS A 21 24.62 -38.03 33.20
CA HIS A 21 23.18 -38.06 33.01
C HIS A 21 22.67 -36.62 32.99
N GLY A 22 21.82 -36.29 32.02
CA GLY A 22 21.19 -34.99 31.90
C GLY A 22 19.96 -35.08 31.02
N ILE A 23 18.85 -35.53 31.59
CA ILE A 23 17.51 -35.44 31.01
C ILE A 23 17.15 -33.94 31.00
N GLY A 24 17.49 -33.26 29.91
CA GLY A 24 17.20 -31.86 29.68
C GLY A 24 15.78 -31.69 29.15
N MET A 25 14.91 -31.23 30.05
CA MET A 25 13.53 -30.81 29.83
C MET A 25 13.29 -30.19 28.45
N GLY A 26 12.30 -30.73 27.74
CA GLY A 26 11.74 -30.09 26.55
C GLY A 26 11.33 -28.66 26.87
N SER A 27 12.03 -27.70 26.24
CA SER A 27 11.65 -26.30 26.20
C SER A 27 10.32 -26.19 25.44
N ARG A 28 9.22 -26.40 26.17
CA ARG A 28 7.88 -25.96 25.76
C ARG A 28 8.01 -24.47 25.48
N ARG A 29 8.01 -24.10 24.21
CA ARG A 29 7.87 -22.69 23.83
C ARG A 29 6.61 -22.18 24.52
N PRO A 30 6.66 -21.08 25.28
CA PRO A 30 5.44 -20.51 25.83
C PRO A 30 4.50 -20.21 24.66
N PRO A 31 3.17 -20.43 24.81
CA PRO A 31 2.23 -19.94 23.82
C PRO A 31 2.49 -18.45 23.65
N VAL A 32 2.69 -18.02 22.40
CA VAL A 32 2.70 -16.60 22.06
C VAL A 32 1.44 -16.01 22.67
N PRO A 33 1.55 -15.02 23.59
CA PRO A 33 0.35 -14.35 24.06
C PRO A 33 -0.29 -13.73 22.82
N CYS A 34 -1.49 -14.20 22.48
CA CYS A 34 -2.35 -13.52 21.52
C CYS A 34 -2.35 -12.06 21.95
N ARG A 35 -1.72 -11.19 21.15
CA ARG A 35 -1.73 -9.75 21.42
C ARG A 35 -3.19 -9.36 21.47
N GLY A 36 -3.71 -9.17 22.69
CA GLY A 36 -4.95 -8.46 22.92
C GLY A 36 -4.80 -7.16 22.16
N ARG A 37 -5.57 -7.00 21.09
CA ARG A 37 -5.63 -5.79 20.29
C ARG A 37 -6.11 -4.71 21.26
N ARG A 38 -5.17 -3.98 21.84
CA ARG A 38 -5.43 -2.76 22.59
C ARG A 38 -6.13 -1.85 21.59
N LEU A 39 -7.44 -1.67 21.77
CA LEU A 39 -8.20 -0.65 21.06
C LEU A 39 -7.71 0.68 21.63
N VAL A 40 -6.64 1.21 21.04
CA VAL A 40 -6.26 2.60 21.26
C VAL A 40 -7.39 3.46 20.67
N PRO A 41 -7.85 4.49 21.40
CA PRO A 41 -8.84 5.41 20.87
C PRO A 41 -8.33 5.99 19.56
N HIS A 42 -9.25 6.11 18.61
CA HIS A 42 -9.10 6.38 17.18
C HIS A 42 -8.50 7.76 16.81
N ALA A 43 -7.72 8.36 17.71
CA ALA A 43 -7.06 9.64 17.49
C ALA A 43 -5.55 9.42 17.37
N LEU A 44 -5.00 9.73 16.19
CA LEU A 44 -3.59 10.07 15.94
C LEU A 44 -2.57 8.91 15.84
N SER A 45 -2.99 7.65 15.77
CA SER A 45 -2.04 6.56 15.48
C SER A 45 -1.70 6.56 13.99
N ARG A 46 -0.43 6.80 13.65
CA ARG A 46 0.08 6.71 12.27
C ARG A 46 -0.38 5.38 11.64
N PRO A 47 -1.03 5.40 10.47
CA PRO A 47 -1.50 4.16 9.85
C PRO A 47 -0.30 3.28 9.46
N ASP A 48 -0.38 2.00 9.81
CA ASP A 48 0.65 1.02 9.44
C ASP A 48 0.38 0.36 8.08
N THR A 49 -0.84 0.50 7.55
CA THR A 49 -1.29 -0.13 6.30
C THR A 49 -2.00 0.86 5.40
N ALA A 50 -1.93 0.63 4.08
CA ALA A 50 -2.60 1.47 3.09
C ALA A 50 -4.11 1.58 3.35
N ALA A 51 -4.78 0.46 3.63
CA ALA A 51 -6.20 0.43 3.94
C ALA A 51 -6.56 1.26 5.19
N ALA A 52 -5.74 1.21 6.25
CA ALA A 52 -5.98 2.00 7.45
C ALA A 52 -5.79 3.50 7.20
N ALA A 53 -4.82 3.87 6.35
CA ALA A 53 -4.59 5.25 5.96
C ALA A 53 -5.77 5.81 5.14
N ILE A 54 -6.26 5.04 4.17
CA ILE A 54 -7.43 5.40 3.36
C ILE A 54 -8.67 5.58 4.24
N ALA A 55 -8.93 4.64 5.15
CA ALA A 55 -10.09 4.73 6.05
C ALA A 55 -10.04 5.99 6.93
N GLN A 56 -8.87 6.31 7.51
CA GLN A 56 -8.70 7.53 8.29
C GLN A 56 -8.84 8.80 7.44
N GLY A 57 -8.30 8.79 6.22
CA GLY A 57 -8.43 9.90 5.28
C GLY A 57 -9.90 10.19 4.92
N ILE A 58 -10.71 9.15 4.72
CA ILE A 58 -12.15 9.30 4.43
C ILE A 58 -12.88 9.97 5.61
N GLU A 59 -12.57 9.60 6.86
CA GLU A 59 -13.16 10.27 8.01
C GLU A 59 -12.76 11.75 8.09
N LEU A 60 -11.50 12.09 7.78
CA LEU A 60 -11.06 13.48 7.71
C LEU A 60 -11.74 14.26 6.58
N CYS A 61 -12.02 13.64 5.44
CA CYS A 61 -12.81 14.25 4.37
C CYS A 61 -14.24 14.58 4.85
N ARG A 62 -14.86 13.71 5.66
CA ARG A 62 -16.17 14.01 6.27
C ARG A 62 -16.11 15.21 7.20
N GLU A 63 -15.01 15.39 7.92
CA GLU A 63 -14.72 16.56 8.75
C GLU A 63 -14.26 17.80 7.96
N LYS A 64 -14.19 17.72 6.62
CA LYS A 64 -13.69 18.78 5.72
C LYS A 64 -12.23 19.17 5.96
N LYS A 65 -11.43 18.28 6.56
CA LYS A 65 -10.00 18.47 6.80
C LYS A 65 -9.18 17.91 5.63
N TYR A 66 -9.32 18.53 4.46
CA TYR A 66 -8.74 18.03 3.21
C TYR A 66 -7.21 17.99 3.19
N ASP A 67 -6.56 18.96 3.85
CA ASP A 67 -5.09 19.02 3.96
C ASP A 67 -4.53 17.80 4.72
N ALA A 68 -5.08 17.52 5.90
CA ALA A 68 -4.69 16.36 6.70
C ALA A 68 -5.08 15.04 6.01
N ALA A 69 -6.24 14.99 5.35
CA ALA A 69 -6.69 13.83 4.59
C ALA A 69 -5.75 13.50 3.43
N GLN A 70 -5.30 14.52 2.69
CA GLN A 70 -4.36 14.35 1.59
C GLN A 70 -3.08 13.66 2.06
N GLY A 71 -2.48 14.11 3.16
CA GLY A 71 -1.26 13.50 3.70
C GLY A 71 -1.44 12.02 4.06
N LEU A 72 -2.63 11.61 4.51
CA LEU A 72 -2.94 10.20 4.77
C LEU A 72 -3.07 9.39 3.47
N PHE A 73 -3.68 9.93 2.44
CA PHE A 73 -3.79 9.24 1.15
C PHE A 73 -2.44 9.10 0.44
N GLU A 74 -1.57 10.12 0.54
CA GLU A 74 -0.20 10.04 0.04
C GLU A 74 0.59 8.97 0.78
N ALA A 75 0.49 8.94 2.11
CA ALA A 75 1.07 7.87 2.91
C ALA A 75 0.52 6.49 2.52
N ALA A 76 -0.76 6.39 2.17
CA ALA A 76 -1.36 5.13 1.73
C ALA A 76 -0.67 4.52 0.50
N LEU A 77 -0.16 5.34 -0.42
CA LEU A 77 0.54 4.88 -1.62
C LEU A 77 1.92 4.26 -1.32
N GLU A 78 2.53 4.60 -0.20
CA GLU A 78 3.83 4.10 0.24
C GLU A 78 3.74 2.93 1.23
N LEU A 79 2.63 2.86 1.97
CA LEU A 79 2.39 1.84 2.97
C LEU A 79 2.16 0.45 2.35
N PRO A 80 2.46 -0.62 3.11
CA PRO A 80 2.13 -1.97 2.70
C PRO A 80 0.61 -2.11 2.52
N GLY A 81 0.21 -2.66 1.38
CA GLY A 81 -1.18 -2.92 1.06
C GLY A 81 -1.48 -4.40 0.91
N THR A 82 -2.64 -4.68 0.34
CA THR A 82 -3.14 -6.06 0.11
C THR A 82 -2.76 -6.62 -1.25
N GLY A 83 -1.94 -5.92 -2.02
CA GLY A 83 -1.52 -6.31 -3.36
C GLY A 83 -0.50 -7.45 -3.39
N THR A 84 -0.16 -7.87 -4.61
CA THR A 84 0.70 -9.03 -4.85
C THR A 84 2.10 -8.82 -4.28
N LYS A 85 2.51 -9.71 -3.40
CA LYS A 85 3.88 -9.75 -2.86
C LYS A 85 4.85 -10.27 -3.94
N ARG A 86 5.53 -9.34 -4.61
CA ARG A 86 6.49 -9.68 -5.67
C ARG A 86 7.83 -10.20 -5.16
N PHE A 87 8.27 -9.74 -3.99
CA PHE A 87 9.56 -10.12 -3.43
C PHE A 87 9.38 -10.71 -2.03
N ARG A 88 10.10 -11.78 -1.73
CA ARG A 88 10.03 -12.45 -0.42
C ARG A 88 10.38 -11.53 0.75
N ASN A 89 11.36 -10.65 0.54
CA ASN A 89 11.94 -9.79 1.57
C ASN A 89 11.31 -8.40 1.64
N LYS A 90 10.43 -8.03 0.70
CA LYS A 90 9.75 -6.73 0.71
C LYS A 90 8.31 -6.89 1.20
N PRO A 91 7.72 -5.85 1.82
CA PRO A 91 6.31 -5.84 2.11
C PRO A 91 5.45 -6.04 0.84
N PRO A 92 4.22 -6.55 0.99
CA PRO A 92 3.25 -6.56 -0.11
C PRO A 92 3.01 -5.13 -0.59
N GLN A 93 2.94 -4.97 -1.92
CA GLN A 93 2.66 -3.67 -2.52
C GLN A 93 1.18 -3.34 -2.38
N ILE A 94 0.83 -2.07 -2.57
CA ILE A 94 -0.56 -1.65 -2.69
C ILE A 94 -1.26 -2.35 -3.86
N SER A 95 -2.50 -2.78 -3.65
CA SER A 95 -3.34 -3.31 -4.74
C SER A 95 -3.77 -2.20 -5.70
N ASN A 96 -4.20 -2.56 -6.91
CA ASN A 96 -4.71 -1.56 -7.86
C ASN A 96 -5.95 -0.84 -7.31
N SER A 97 -6.87 -1.56 -6.64
CA SER A 97 -8.06 -0.98 -6.04
C SER A 97 -7.74 0.02 -4.91
N GLU A 98 -6.81 -0.31 -4.02
CA GLU A 98 -6.36 0.61 -2.96
C GLU A 98 -5.65 1.84 -3.56
N ARG A 99 -4.83 1.65 -4.61
CA ARG A 99 -4.16 2.74 -5.32
C ARG A 99 -5.18 3.67 -5.99
N ILE A 100 -6.17 3.11 -6.68
CA ILE A 100 -7.26 3.86 -7.29
C ILE A 100 -8.00 4.67 -6.22
N ALA A 101 -8.37 4.03 -5.11
CA ALA A 101 -9.09 4.69 -4.02
C ALA A 101 -8.28 5.85 -3.41
N ALA A 102 -6.98 5.66 -3.17
CA ALA A 102 -6.11 6.71 -2.66
C ALA A 102 -5.98 7.89 -3.65
N LEU A 103 -5.69 7.60 -4.93
CA LEU A 103 -5.52 8.62 -5.96
C LEU A 103 -6.81 9.40 -6.24
N TYR A 104 -7.96 8.72 -6.27
CA TYR A 104 -9.25 9.36 -6.44
C TYR A 104 -9.57 10.31 -5.29
N ASN A 105 -9.36 9.88 -4.04
CA ASN A 105 -9.58 10.73 -2.88
C ASN A 105 -8.61 11.91 -2.82
N ILE A 106 -7.35 11.75 -3.25
CA ILE A 106 -6.40 12.86 -3.43
C ILE A 106 -6.96 13.86 -4.45
N ALA A 107 -7.51 13.39 -5.57
CA ALA A 107 -8.11 14.25 -6.58
C ALA A 107 -9.27 15.08 -6.00
N CYS A 108 -10.17 14.44 -5.24
CA CYS A 108 -11.26 15.13 -4.53
C CYS A 108 -10.73 16.18 -3.54
N CYS A 109 -9.75 15.82 -2.70
CA CYS A 109 -9.15 16.75 -1.74
C CYS A 109 -8.49 17.95 -2.44
N GLN A 110 -7.72 17.72 -3.51
CA GLN A 110 -7.10 18.80 -4.28
C GLN A 110 -8.13 19.70 -4.95
N GLY A 111 -9.25 19.13 -5.42
CA GLY A 111 -10.37 19.90 -5.94
C GLY A 111 -10.93 20.88 -4.91
N GLN A 112 -11.19 20.39 -3.70
CA GLN A 112 -11.71 21.20 -2.59
C GLN A 112 -10.70 22.24 -2.10
N LEU A 113 -9.40 21.95 -2.18
CA LEU A 113 -8.33 22.90 -1.87
C LEU A 113 -8.06 23.92 -3.00
N GLY A 114 -8.71 23.79 -4.16
CA GLY A 114 -8.52 24.68 -5.33
C GLY A 114 -7.28 24.35 -6.18
N ASN A 115 -6.56 23.28 -5.86
CA ASN A 115 -5.35 22.86 -6.57
C ASN A 115 -5.67 21.98 -7.79
N ILE A 116 -6.33 22.57 -8.79
CA ILE A 116 -6.88 21.83 -9.94
C ILE A 116 -5.82 21.03 -10.70
N GLN A 117 -4.59 21.56 -10.87
CA GLN A 117 -3.53 20.86 -11.60
C GLN A 117 -3.14 19.55 -10.93
N ASN A 118 -2.91 19.58 -9.60
CA ASN A 118 -2.54 18.39 -8.83
C ASN A 118 -3.69 17.38 -8.79
N GLY A 119 -4.93 17.86 -8.64
CA GLY A 119 -6.11 17.00 -8.68
C GLY A 119 -6.25 16.27 -10.02
N MET A 120 -5.99 16.96 -11.13
CA MET A 120 -6.01 16.35 -12.47
C MET A 120 -4.93 15.29 -12.65
N ILE A 121 -3.73 15.50 -12.10
CA ILE A 121 -2.64 14.51 -12.13
C ILE A 121 -3.04 13.26 -11.33
N ALA A 122 -3.59 13.45 -10.13
CA ALA A 122 -4.04 12.34 -9.29
C ALA A 122 -5.16 11.54 -9.97
N LEU A 123 -6.14 12.23 -10.57
CA LEU A 123 -7.23 11.59 -11.32
C LEU A 123 -6.72 10.80 -12.53
N ALA A 124 -5.75 11.35 -13.28
CA ALA A 124 -5.10 10.64 -14.37
C ALA A 124 -4.43 9.34 -13.88
N GLY A 125 -3.72 9.40 -12.75
CA GLY A 125 -3.10 8.21 -12.16
C GLY A 125 -4.12 7.15 -11.72
N ALA A 126 -5.31 7.54 -11.27
CA ALA A 126 -6.38 6.61 -10.95
C ALA A 126 -6.89 5.90 -12.22
N LEU A 127 -7.08 6.64 -13.31
CA LEU A 127 -7.46 6.08 -14.62
C LEU A 127 -6.39 5.13 -15.18
N GLU A 128 -5.11 5.51 -15.08
CA GLU A 128 -3.98 4.66 -15.48
C GLU A 128 -3.89 3.37 -14.66
N SER A 129 -4.35 3.41 -13.41
CA SER A 129 -4.43 2.24 -12.53
C SER A 129 -5.61 1.31 -12.87
N GLY A 130 -6.47 1.71 -13.81
CA GLY A 130 -7.61 0.92 -14.30
C GLY A 130 -8.98 1.34 -13.77
N TYR A 131 -9.13 2.56 -13.25
CA TYR A 131 -10.43 3.07 -12.82
C TYR A 131 -11.36 3.31 -14.02
N ALA A 132 -12.58 2.76 -13.98
CA ALA A 132 -13.51 2.76 -15.11
C ALA A 132 -14.90 3.35 -14.80
N GLU A 133 -15.12 3.86 -13.58
CA GLU A 133 -16.41 4.45 -13.16
C GLU A 133 -16.58 5.91 -13.67
N PHE A 134 -16.69 6.05 -14.99
CA PHE A 134 -16.81 7.37 -15.64
C PHE A 134 -18.10 8.12 -15.27
N ASP A 135 -19.20 7.40 -15.05
CA ASP A 135 -20.46 8.01 -14.59
C ASP A 135 -20.35 8.60 -13.19
N GLN A 136 -19.62 7.93 -12.28
CA GLN A 136 -19.35 8.48 -10.96
C GLN A 136 -18.52 9.76 -11.07
N MET A 137 -17.44 9.75 -11.87
CA MET A 137 -16.61 10.94 -12.09
C MET A 137 -17.39 12.16 -12.60
N ARG A 138 -18.45 11.94 -13.39
CA ARG A 138 -19.28 13.01 -13.95
C ARG A 138 -20.34 13.53 -13.00
N ASN A 139 -20.76 12.75 -12.02
CA ASN A 139 -21.82 13.12 -11.10
C ASN A 139 -21.30 13.44 -9.70
N ASP A 140 -20.04 13.16 -9.43
CA ASP A 140 -19.42 13.43 -8.13
C ASP A 140 -19.34 14.95 -7.86
N PRO A 141 -19.95 15.43 -6.75
CA PRO A 141 -19.86 16.83 -6.34
C PRO A 141 -18.46 17.26 -5.90
N ASP A 142 -17.64 16.35 -5.36
CA ASP A 142 -16.28 16.66 -4.91
C ASP A 142 -15.33 16.90 -6.09
N LEU A 143 -15.65 16.36 -7.27
CA LEU A 143 -14.93 16.61 -8.51
C LEU A 143 -15.49 17.80 -9.30
N ALA A 144 -16.56 18.46 -8.84
CA ALA A 144 -17.11 19.65 -9.50
C ALA A 144 -16.03 20.68 -9.91
N PRO A 145 -15.10 21.11 -9.03
CA PRO A 145 -14.06 22.06 -9.41
C PRO A 145 -13.08 21.53 -10.46
N LEU A 146 -12.82 20.21 -10.51
CA LEU A 146 -11.97 19.62 -11.56
C LEU A 146 -12.71 19.54 -12.91
N ARG A 147 -14.01 19.28 -12.88
CA ARG A 147 -14.87 19.17 -14.07
C ARG A 147 -15.01 20.48 -14.84
N GLU A 148 -14.89 21.62 -14.16
CA GLU A 148 -14.87 22.93 -14.80
C GLU A 148 -13.62 23.12 -15.68
N SER A 149 -12.56 22.33 -15.46
CA SER A 149 -11.36 22.40 -16.28
C SER A 149 -11.58 21.79 -17.67
N PRO A 150 -11.16 22.47 -18.76
CA PRO A 150 -11.22 21.90 -20.11
C PRO A 150 -10.34 20.65 -20.25
N LYS A 151 -9.36 20.45 -19.35
CA LYS A 151 -8.50 19.27 -19.33
C LYS A 151 -9.26 18.00 -18.92
N PHE A 152 -10.38 18.13 -18.19
CA PHE A 152 -11.15 17.00 -17.69
C PHE A 152 -11.76 16.16 -18.83
N GLU A 153 -12.43 16.80 -19.77
CA GLU A 153 -13.02 16.12 -20.92
C GLU A 153 -11.95 15.44 -21.80
N GLY A 154 -10.82 16.12 -22.02
CA GLY A 154 -9.68 15.55 -22.77
C GLY A 154 -9.07 14.34 -22.08
N LEU A 155 -9.00 14.34 -20.74
CA LEU A 155 -8.56 13.20 -19.96
C LEU A 155 -9.52 12.02 -20.12
N LEU A 156 -10.83 12.24 -19.96
CA LEU A 156 -11.82 11.17 -20.13
C LEU A 156 -11.82 10.58 -21.54
N GLN A 157 -11.65 11.42 -22.57
CA GLN A 157 -11.57 10.97 -23.96
C GLN A 157 -10.38 10.04 -24.20
N ARG A 158 -9.23 10.30 -23.57
CA ARG A 158 -8.03 9.48 -23.70
C ARG A 158 -8.22 8.06 -23.16
N PHE A 159 -9.01 7.89 -22.10
CA PHE A 159 -9.23 6.59 -21.44
C PHE A 159 -10.52 5.90 -21.89
N GLY A 160 -11.19 6.38 -22.94
CA GLY A 160 -12.39 5.74 -23.49
C GLY A 160 -13.69 6.12 -22.79
N GLY A 161 -13.66 7.08 -21.85
CA GLY A 161 -14.83 7.60 -21.19
C GLY A 161 -15.65 8.57 -22.05
N ALA A 162 -15.25 8.90 -23.28
CA ALA A 162 -15.95 9.86 -24.13
C ALA A 162 -17.41 9.44 -24.38
N GLN A 163 -18.34 10.25 -23.91
CA GLN A 163 -19.72 10.16 -24.37
C GLN A 163 -19.80 10.75 -25.78
N PRO A 164 -20.44 10.08 -26.75
CA PRO A 164 -20.67 10.68 -28.05
C PRO A 164 -21.58 11.90 -27.84
N LYS A 165 -21.01 13.10 -27.91
CA LYS A 165 -21.79 14.34 -27.98
C LYS A 165 -22.60 14.29 -29.29
N GLY A 166 -23.88 13.89 -29.18
CA GLY A 166 -24.87 14.13 -30.23
C GLY A 166 -25.20 13.00 -31.22
N PHE A 167 -25.07 11.71 -30.90
CA PHE A 167 -25.63 10.67 -31.79
C PHE A 167 -27.15 10.43 -31.60
N LEU A 168 -27.70 10.79 -30.43
CA LEU A 168 -29.12 10.59 -30.07
C LEU A 168 -30.04 11.79 -30.38
N GLU A 169 -29.59 12.75 -31.17
CA GLU A 169 -30.40 13.84 -31.75
C GLU A 169 -30.77 13.57 -33.23
N ARG A 170 -30.66 12.30 -33.68
CA ARG A 170 -30.95 11.93 -35.08
C ARG A 170 -32.12 10.95 -35.27
N PHE A 171 -32.70 10.43 -34.18
CA PHE A 171 -33.76 9.42 -34.21
C PHE A 171 -35.09 9.85 -33.56
N LYS A 172 -35.27 11.14 -33.24
CA LYS A 172 -36.58 11.72 -32.92
C LYS A 172 -37.19 12.39 -34.15
N ARG A 173 -37.44 11.61 -35.20
CA ARG A 173 -38.26 12.00 -36.35
C ARG A 173 -39.48 11.10 -36.42
#